data_AF-A0A536GLQ3-F1
#
_entry.id   AF-A0A536GLQ3-F1
#
_cell.length_a   1.000
_cell.length_b   1.000
_cell.length_c   1.000
_cell.angle_alpha   90.00
_cell.angle_beta   90.00
_cell.angle_gamma   90.00
#
_symmetry.space_group_name_H-M   'P 1'
#
loop_
_entity.id
_entity.type
_entity.pdbx_description
1 polymer ?
#
loop_
_entity_poly.entity_id
_entity_poly.type
_entity_poly.pdbx_seq_one_letter_code
_entity_poly.pdbx_strand_id
1 'polypeptide(L)' 'MNTSRTQSIATLEQTSPTLIRLTSSLSDDALDYRQASDQWSIREVLAHLVDDEMYVMRTRLERMIKYYT' A
#
# COMPACT_ATOMS: atom_id res chain seq x y z
N MET A 1 -10.23 -2.55 -20.11
CA MET A 1 -9.33 -3.70 -20.36
C MET A 1 -9.66 -4.77 -19.34
N ASN A 2 -9.99 -6.01 -19.77
CA ASN A 2 -10.29 -7.10 -18.85
C ASN A 2 -8.99 -7.86 -18.55
N THR A 3 -8.30 -7.47 -17.49
CA THR A 3 -7.03 -8.05 -17.06
C THR A 3 -7.28 -9.45 -16.49
N SER A 4 -6.50 -10.45 -16.87
CA SER A 4 -6.65 -11.79 -16.29
C SER A 4 -6.34 -11.76 -14.79
N ARG A 5 -7.00 -12.60 -13.98
CA ARG A 5 -6.77 -12.69 -12.52
C ARG A 5 -5.27 -12.81 -12.20
N THR A 6 -4.55 -13.65 -12.93
CA THR A 6 -3.11 -13.87 -12.77
C THR A 6 -2.31 -12.59 -13.01
N GLN A 7 -2.65 -11.82 -14.05
CA GLN A 7 -1.98 -10.57 -14.35
C GLN A 7 -2.27 -9.48 -13.31
N SER A 8 -3.50 -9.44 -12.76
CA SER A 8 -3.83 -8.54 -11.65
C SER A 8 -3.03 -8.87 -10.40
N ILE A 9 -2.92 -10.16 -10.03
CA ILE A 9 -2.11 -10.59 -8.88
C ILE A 9 -0.64 -10.23 -9.10
N ALA A 10 -0.08 -10.59 -10.26
CA ALA A 10 1.30 -10.27 -10.60
C ALA A 10 1.59 -8.76 -10.56
N THR A 11 0.60 -7.92 -10.88
CA THR A 11 0.73 -6.46 -10.78
C THR A 11 0.78 -5.99 -9.32
N LEU A 12 -0.11 -6.52 -8.46
CA LEU A 12 -0.14 -6.18 -7.04
C LEU A 12 1.12 -6.64 -6.29
N GLU A 13 1.70 -7.77 -6.69
CA GLU A 13 2.98 -8.25 -6.15
C GLU A 13 4.13 -7.26 -6.41
N GLN A 14 4.02 -6.38 -7.42
CA GLN A 14 5.02 -5.36 -7.69
C GLN A 14 4.92 -4.12 -6.78
N THR A 15 3.89 -4.00 -5.95
CA THR A 15 3.68 -2.82 -5.09
C THR A 15 4.84 -2.63 -4.12
N SER A 16 5.18 -3.65 -3.33
CA SER A 16 6.27 -3.56 -2.35
C SER A 16 7.65 -3.24 -2.98
N PRO A 17 8.14 -3.98 -4.00
CA PRO A 17 9.44 -3.67 -4.60
C PRO A 17 9.46 -2.32 -5.32
N THR A 18 8.31 -1.86 -5.86
CA THR A 18 8.20 -0.53 -6.45
C THR A 18 8.31 0.56 -5.40
N LEU A 19 7.61 0.43 -4.27
CA LEU A 19 7.70 1.40 -3.17
C LEU A 19 9.13 1.45 -2.60
N ILE A 20 9.76 0.30 -2.36
CA ILE A 20 11.16 0.23 -1.92
C ILE A 20 12.09 0.97 -2.88
N ARG A 21 11.95 0.73 -4.19
CA ARG A 21 12.78 1.41 -5.21
C ARG A 21 12.56 2.92 -5.22
N LEU A 22 11.33 3.38 -5.03
CA LEU A 22 11.00 4.80 -5.03
C LEU A 22 11.49 5.53 -3.78
N THR A 23 11.62 4.83 -2.65
CA THR A 23 11.92 5.45 -1.36
C THR A 23 13.35 5.20 -0.88
N SER A 24 14.08 4.25 -1.46
CA SER A 24 15.41 3.84 -0.98
C SER A 24 16.49 4.92 -1.04
N SER A 25 16.33 5.92 -1.89
CA SER A 25 17.27 7.05 -2.02
C SER A 25 16.83 8.32 -1.29
N LEU A 26 15.66 8.31 -0.64
CA LEU A 26 15.15 9.47 0.08
C LEU A 26 15.79 9.56 1.47
N SER A 27 16.12 10.79 1.88
CA SER A 27 16.48 11.07 3.27
C SER A 27 15.24 11.07 4.16
N ASP A 28 15.44 10.97 5.48
CA ASP A 28 14.34 11.10 6.44
C ASP A 28 13.61 12.44 6.30
N ASP A 29 14.35 13.55 6.12
CA ASP A 29 13.72 14.87 5.89
C ASP A 29 12.82 14.88 4.64
N ALA A 30 13.21 14.18 3.57
CA ALA A 30 12.40 14.06 2.36
C ALA A 30 11.17 13.16 2.59
N LEU A 31 11.30 12.12 3.42
CA LEU A 31 10.18 11.25 3.80
C LEU A 31 9.18 11.97 4.70
N ASP A 32 9.64 12.90 5.55
CA ASP A 32 8.85 13.66 6.52
C ASP A 32 8.34 15.01 5.97
N TYR A 33 8.79 15.41 4.78
CA TYR A 33 8.35 16.62 4.11
C TYR A 33 6.84 16.61 3.84
N ARG A 34 6.18 17.73 4.13
CA ARG A 34 4.77 17.99 3.84
C ARG A 34 4.66 19.21 2.93
N GLN A 35 3.91 19.08 1.84
CA GLN A 35 3.67 20.22 0.93
C GLN A 35 2.80 21.32 1.58
N ALA A 36 1.88 20.94 2.45
CA ALA A 36 1.05 21.82 3.27
C ALA A 36 0.74 21.14 4.61
N SER A 37 0.34 21.93 5.62
CA SER A 37 0.12 21.44 6.99
C SER A 37 -0.99 20.39 7.12
N ASP A 38 -1.93 20.37 6.18
CA ASP A 38 -3.07 19.45 6.10
C ASP A 38 -2.83 18.24 5.20
N GLN A 39 -1.65 18.16 4.57
CA GLN A 39 -1.27 17.05 3.69
C GLN A 39 -0.39 16.05 4.41
N TRP A 40 -0.45 14.80 3.98
CA TRP A 40 0.41 13.73 4.49
C TRP A 40 1.79 13.77 3.85
N SER A 41 2.78 13.46 4.66
CA SER A 41 4.14 13.13 4.21
C SER A 41 4.18 11.75 3.56
N ILE A 42 5.28 11.44 2.85
CA ILE A 42 5.49 10.11 2.27
C ILE A 42 5.49 9.04 3.37
N ARG A 43 6.11 9.32 4.52
CA ARG A 43 6.15 8.40 5.66
C ARG A 43 4.75 8.07 6.17
N GLU A 44 3.89 9.07 6.31
CA GLU A 44 2.50 8.88 6.75
C GLU A 44 1.67 8.08 5.73
N VAL A 45 1.84 8.35 4.43
CA VAL A 45 1.18 7.56 3.37
C VAL A 45 1.59 6.10 3.44
N LEU A 46 2.90 5.81 3.59
CA LEU A 46 3.40 4.43 3.67
C LEU A 46 2.91 3.72 4.95
N ALA A 47 2.91 4.40 6.09
CA ALA A 47 2.38 3.87 7.33
C ALA A 47 0.88 3.53 7.20
N HIS A 48 0.11 4.44 6.60
CA HIS A 48 -1.32 4.22 6.36
C HIS A 48 -1.58 3.02 5.45
N LEU A 49 -0.79 2.82 4.40
CA LEU A 49 -0.91 1.65 3.52
C LEU A 49 -0.65 0.33 4.26
N VAL A 50 0.33 0.30 5.16
CA VAL A 50 0.62 -0.89 5.99
C VAL A 50 -0.56 -1.18 6.92
N ASP A 51 -1.10 -0.14 7.57
CA ASP A 51 -2.22 -0.29 8.48
C ASP A 51 -3.49 -0.73 7.74
N ASP A 52 -3.79 -0.13 6.58
CA ASP A 52 -4.98 -0.47 5.80
C ASP A 52 -4.92 -1.91 5.27
N GLU A 53 -3.77 -2.35 4.76
CA GLU A 53 -3.59 -3.73 4.30
C GLU A 53 -3.79 -4.74 5.44
N MET A 54 -3.14 -4.50 6.59
CA MET A 54 -3.14 -5.45 7.70
C MET A 54 -4.46 -5.48 8.47
N TYR A 55 -5.05 -4.31 8.75
CA TYR A 55 -6.21 -4.21 9.63
C TYR A 55 -7.53 -4.16 8.88
N VAL A 56 -7.56 -3.60 7.67
CA VAL A 56 -8.81 -3.43 6.90
C VAL A 56 -8.94 -4.48 5.81
N MET A 57 -8.02 -4.52 4.85
CA MET A 57 -8.18 -5.36 3.65
C MET A 57 -8.10 -6.84 3.98
N ARG A 58 -7.05 -7.26 4.71
CA ARG A 58 -6.91 -8.64 5.16
C ARG A 58 -8.11 -9.09 5.98
N THR A 59 -8.51 -8.32 7.00
CA THR A 59 -9.65 -8.67 7.87
C THR A 59 -10.95 -8.81 7.08
N ARG A 60 -11.19 -7.95 6.08
CA ARG A 60 -12.37 -8.06 5.21
C ARG A 60 -12.34 -9.33 4.37
N LEU A 61 -11.19 -9.66 3.77
CA LEU A 61 -11.02 -10.89 3.00
C LEU A 61 -11.22 -12.14 3.86
N GLU A 62 -10.66 -12.18 5.06
CA GLU A 62 -10.85 -13.28 6.01
C GLU A 62 -12.32 -13.48 6.36
N ARG A 63 -13.07 -12.40 6.58
CA ARG A 63 -14.53 -12.47 6.81
C ARG A 63 -15.27 -12.98 5.58
N MET A 64 -14.90 -12.52 4.39
CA MET A 64 -15.53 -12.99 3.16
C MET A 64 -15.34 -14.50 2.97
N ILE A 65 -14.11 -15.00 3.18
CA ILE A 65 -13.81 -16.44 3.08
C ILE A 65 -14.56 -17.22 4.16
N LYS A 66 -14.56 -16.75 5.42
CA LYS A 66 -15.17 -17.48 6.53
C LYS A 66 -16.70 -17.62 6.40
N TYR A 67 -17.38 -16.64 5.81
CA TYR A 67 -18.83 -16.57 5.82
C TYR A 67 -19.50 -16.72 4.44
N TYR A 68 -18.73 -16.73 3.34
CA TYR A 68 -19.27 -16.84 1.98
C TYR A 68 -18.64 -17.96 1.13
N THR A 69 -17.80 -18.80 1.72
CA THR A 69 -17.37 -20.11 1.16
C THR A 69 -17.81 -21.22 2.09
#